data_AF-A0A973JA71-F1
#
_entry.id   AF-A0A973JA71-F1
#
_cell.length_a   1.000
_cell.length_b   1.000
_cell.length_c   1.000
_cell.angle_alpha   90.00
_cell.angle_beta   90.00
_cell.angle_gamma   90.00
#
_symmetry.space_group_name_H-M   'P 1'
#
loop_
_entity.id
_entity.type
_entity.pdbx_description
1 polymer ?
#
loop_
_entity_poly.entity_id
_entity_poly.type
_entity_poly.pdbx_seq_one_letter_code
_entity_poly.pdbx_strand_id
1 'polypeptide(L)'
;KHPFFKGTVERDIFDISPAGFSIKDKIDEETLLPGMIIPEITLIYAGILKINCSAQVVYRREDQENNDVQCGLAIVDMDVHSYSKLNHILGSYLDNNARVSNEVDMDALWEFFFDTGFIYGEKYEHLQPYRETFKETYRKLYQDNPDIARHFVYERNGKIYGHIALVHAYEPSWIIHHFAARRMGNRLPGPSVLKQITQYISSYNRFPSAKMDHVMTYYQPENKVVNRIFGRFARHLNDPQKSSLDIFSYLLFKKEPQTEKLPPQWELREALISDLVKLREFYQNASNGLLLSALGLEIPSEGLKQSFTKAGFKRDCRTYCLCFEGQQFAFFVVNQSDMGLNLSDLLNSIKIIVLEPDKLPWEKLSAAIYNLYGFFTEEKIPLLIYPSDYLSSQNIAEEKQYALWILQLRYASDDYLIYMDSLMKLNTGK
;
A
#
# COMPACT_ATOMS: atom_id res chain seq x y z
N LYS A 1 -22.31 19.87 12.02
CA LYS A 1 -22.60 20.85 13.10
C LYS A 1 -22.07 22.22 12.69
N HIS A 2 -22.86 23.28 12.75
CA HIS A 2 -22.40 24.61 12.33
C HIS A 2 -21.37 25.16 13.33
N PRO A 3 -20.18 25.61 12.91
CA PRO A 3 -19.09 25.95 13.82
C PRO A 3 -19.34 27.22 14.65
N PHE A 4 -20.12 28.20 14.13
CA PHE A 4 -20.38 29.45 14.87
C PHE A 4 -21.47 29.33 15.93
N PHE A 5 -22.69 28.91 15.56
CA PHE A 5 -23.83 28.81 16.51
C PHE A 5 -24.02 27.41 17.12
N LYS A 6 -23.17 26.43 16.77
CA LYS A 6 -23.14 25.07 17.33
C LYS A 6 -24.42 24.24 17.15
N GLY A 7 -25.36 24.69 16.31
CA GLY A 7 -26.57 23.96 15.94
C GLY A 7 -26.32 22.89 14.88
N THR A 8 -27.22 21.92 14.80
CA THR A 8 -27.27 20.95 13.69
C THR A 8 -28.14 21.54 12.59
N VAL A 9 -27.63 21.47 11.36
CA VAL A 9 -28.30 21.95 10.16
C VAL A 9 -28.31 20.78 9.18
N GLU A 10 -29.47 20.49 8.62
CA GLU A 10 -29.67 19.46 7.61
C GLU A 10 -29.90 20.13 6.25
N ARG A 11 -29.27 19.57 5.21
CA ARG A 11 -29.22 20.11 3.85
C ARG A 11 -29.16 18.98 2.85
N ASP A 12 -29.82 19.18 1.71
CA ASP A 12 -29.74 18.25 0.58
C ASP A 12 -28.46 18.49 -0.24
N ILE A 13 -27.81 17.39 -0.62
CA ILE A 13 -26.64 17.42 -1.49
C ILE A 13 -27.11 17.59 -2.94
N PHE A 14 -26.61 18.63 -3.61
CA PHE A 14 -26.90 18.89 -5.01
C PHE A 14 -26.03 18.04 -5.96
N ASP A 15 -24.72 18.00 -5.73
CA ASP A 15 -23.79 17.11 -6.42
C ASP A 15 -22.68 16.62 -5.47
N ILE A 16 -22.04 15.49 -5.81
CA ILE A 16 -21.00 14.87 -4.98
C ILE A 16 -19.95 14.16 -5.83
N SER A 17 -18.72 14.18 -5.33
CA SER A 17 -17.56 13.48 -5.85
C SER A 17 -16.71 12.96 -4.68
N PRO A 18 -15.65 12.15 -4.92
CA PRO A 18 -14.72 11.78 -3.86
C PRO A 18 -13.97 12.96 -3.23
N ALA A 19 -13.99 14.13 -3.87
CA ALA A 19 -13.27 15.35 -3.45
C ALA A 19 -14.10 16.33 -2.63
N GLY A 20 -15.42 16.23 -2.71
CA GLY A 20 -16.29 17.29 -2.25
C GLY A 20 -17.70 17.13 -2.79
N PHE A 21 -18.56 18.00 -2.33
CA PHE A 21 -19.98 18.05 -2.67
C PHE A 21 -20.45 19.49 -2.67
N SER A 22 -21.60 19.75 -3.27
CA SER A 22 -22.26 21.05 -3.15
C SER A 22 -23.67 20.92 -2.59
N ILE A 23 -24.16 22.01 -2.03
CA ILE A 23 -25.54 22.17 -1.54
C ILE A 23 -26.18 23.36 -2.25
N LYS A 24 -27.52 23.38 -2.27
CA LYS A 24 -28.31 24.52 -2.74
C LYS A 24 -29.36 24.90 -1.72
N ASP A 25 -29.34 26.15 -1.30
CA ASP A 25 -30.26 26.74 -0.34
C ASP A 25 -30.86 28.04 -0.88
N LYS A 26 -31.87 28.58 -0.17
CA LYS A 26 -32.35 29.95 -0.40
C LYS A 26 -31.35 30.97 0.15
N ILE A 27 -31.28 32.13 -0.52
CA ILE A 27 -30.30 33.19 -0.19
C ILE A 27 -30.40 33.65 1.28
N ASP A 28 -31.62 33.68 1.85
CA ASP A 28 -31.91 34.08 3.22
C ASP A 28 -31.70 32.98 4.27
N GLU A 29 -31.61 31.71 3.85
CA GLU A 29 -31.39 30.54 4.72
C GLU A 29 -29.91 30.09 4.75
N GLU A 30 -29.11 30.55 3.80
CA GLU A 30 -27.70 30.15 3.66
C GLU A 30 -26.80 30.89 4.67
N THR A 31 -25.97 30.11 5.36
CA THR A 31 -25.09 30.58 6.43
C THR A 31 -23.62 30.29 6.18
N LEU A 32 -23.30 29.55 5.11
CA LEU A 32 -21.95 29.16 4.73
C LEU A 32 -21.21 30.29 4.01
N LEU A 33 -19.94 30.47 4.41
CA LEU A 33 -19.04 31.48 3.85
C LEU A 33 -17.80 30.82 3.24
N PRO A 34 -17.30 31.26 2.08
CA PRO A 34 -16.03 30.78 1.54
C PRO A 34 -14.88 30.86 2.55
N GLY A 35 -14.08 29.79 2.63
CA GLY A 35 -12.97 29.64 3.58
C GLY A 35 -13.36 28.98 4.91
N MET A 36 -14.65 28.88 5.23
CA MET A 36 -15.16 28.29 6.46
C MET A 36 -14.87 26.78 6.54
N ILE A 37 -14.24 26.33 7.63
CA ILE A 37 -13.97 24.92 7.92
C ILE A 37 -15.06 24.38 8.82
N ILE A 38 -15.66 23.27 8.41
CA ILE A 38 -16.67 22.53 9.14
C ILE A 38 -16.03 21.21 9.58
N PRO A 39 -15.66 21.07 10.87
CA PRO A 39 -14.90 19.91 11.34
C PRO A 39 -15.73 18.63 11.41
N GLU A 40 -17.06 18.75 11.53
CA GLU A 40 -17.98 17.62 11.72
C GLU A 40 -19.15 17.71 10.74
N ILE A 41 -19.06 16.92 9.68
CA ILE A 41 -20.12 16.67 8.69
C ILE A 41 -20.43 15.17 8.69
N THR A 42 -21.71 14.85 8.64
CA THR A 42 -22.19 13.49 8.39
C THR A 42 -23.02 13.48 7.12
N LEU A 43 -22.51 12.83 6.08
CA LEU A 43 -23.26 12.57 4.86
C LEU A 43 -24.18 11.36 5.12
N ILE A 44 -25.45 11.49 4.79
CA ILE A 44 -26.46 10.46 5.00
C ILE A 44 -26.94 9.96 3.63
N TYR A 45 -26.74 8.68 3.36
CA TYR A 45 -27.23 8.03 2.14
C TYR A 45 -28.34 7.03 2.47
N ALA A 46 -29.48 7.16 1.77
CA ALA A 46 -30.67 6.33 1.93
C ALA A 46 -31.17 6.21 3.40
N GLY A 47 -30.94 7.23 4.23
CA GLY A 47 -31.38 7.28 5.64
C GLY A 47 -30.65 6.33 6.60
N ILE A 48 -29.78 5.44 6.11
CA ILE A 48 -29.18 4.36 6.91
C ILE A 48 -27.66 4.53 6.97
N LEU A 49 -27.03 4.83 5.84
CA LEU A 49 -25.58 4.88 5.77
C LEU A 49 -25.08 6.28 6.17
N LYS A 50 -24.24 6.32 7.19
CA LYS A 50 -23.58 7.55 7.67
C LYS A 50 -22.09 7.53 7.32
N ILE A 51 -21.63 8.61 6.72
CA ILE A 51 -20.23 8.83 6.30
C ILE A 51 -19.77 10.12 6.96
N ASN A 52 -18.73 10.05 7.79
CA ASN A 52 -18.24 11.22 8.51
C ASN A 52 -17.05 11.84 7.78
N CYS A 53 -16.99 13.16 7.76
CA CYS A 53 -15.86 13.91 7.23
C CYS A 53 -15.78 15.32 7.80
N SER A 54 -14.68 15.98 7.49
CA SER A 54 -14.56 17.44 7.59
C SER A 54 -14.53 18.05 6.19
N ALA A 55 -14.99 19.29 6.06
CA ALA A 55 -14.96 19.99 4.78
C ALA A 55 -14.69 21.48 4.94
N GLN A 56 -14.24 22.12 3.86
CA GLN A 56 -14.08 23.55 3.76
C GLN A 56 -14.97 24.08 2.64
N VAL A 57 -15.68 25.17 2.90
CA VAL A 57 -16.45 25.89 1.88
C VAL A 57 -15.46 26.57 0.93
N VAL A 58 -15.52 26.22 -0.35
CA VAL A 58 -14.59 26.70 -1.39
C VAL A 58 -15.16 27.87 -2.18
N TYR A 59 -16.44 27.78 -2.53
CA TYR A 59 -17.12 28.83 -3.28
C TYR A 59 -18.56 28.99 -2.85
N ARG A 60 -19.11 30.16 -3.17
CA ARG A 60 -20.51 30.52 -3.04
C ARG A 60 -20.95 31.20 -4.33
N ARG A 61 -22.02 30.73 -4.96
CA ARG A 61 -22.58 31.30 -6.19
C ARG A 61 -24.05 31.60 -5.98
N GLU A 62 -24.39 32.88 -6.06
CA GLU A 62 -25.79 33.32 -5.99
C GLU A 62 -26.44 33.26 -7.38
N ASP A 63 -27.69 32.84 -7.38
CA ASP A 63 -28.63 32.94 -8.48
C ASP A 63 -29.81 33.81 -8.02
N GLN A 64 -29.73 35.11 -8.34
CA GLN A 64 -30.73 36.09 -7.93
C GLN A 64 -32.08 35.86 -8.61
N GLU A 65 -32.11 35.26 -9.80
CA GLU A 65 -33.36 35.02 -10.54
C GLU A 65 -34.17 33.90 -9.88
N ASN A 66 -33.50 32.84 -9.42
CA ASN A 66 -34.13 31.69 -8.76
C ASN A 66 -34.19 31.81 -7.22
N ASN A 67 -33.63 32.89 -6.67
CA ASN A 67 -33.45 33.10 -5.23
C ASN A 67 -32.70 31.95 -4.56
N ASP A 68 -31.70 31.40 -5.24
CA ASP A 68 -30.93 30.24 -4.78
C ASP A 68 -29.46 30.63 -4.60
N VAL A 69 -28.77 29.90 -3.73
CA VAL A 69 -27.33 29.98 -3.59
C VAL A 69 -26.75 28.58 -3.55
N GLN A 70 -25.72 28.35 -4.36
CA GLN A 70 -24.96 27.12 -4.38
C GLN A 70 -23.64 27.31 -3.64
N CYS A 71 -23.40 26.48 -2.64
CA CYS A 71 -22.14 26.43 -1.90
C CYS A 71 -21.41 25.13 -2.24
N GLY A 72 -20.16 25.24 -2.68
CA GLY A 72 -19.28 24.09 -2.90
C GLY A 72 -18.39 23.83 -1.70
N LEU A 73 -18.32 22.58 -1.27
CA LEU A 73 -17.50 22.13 -0.14
C LEU A 73 -16.47 21.10 -0.60
N ALA A 74 -15.19 21.36 -0.33
CA ALA A 74 -14.13 20.38 -0.50
C ALA A 74 -13.96 19.58 0.79
N ILE A 75 -13.91 18.26 0.70
CA ILE A 75 -13.59 17.40 1.83
C ILE A 75 -12.13 17.64 2.21
N VAL A 76 -11.88 17.95 3.49
CA VAL A 76 -10.54 18.25 4.02
C VAL A 76 -9.90 17.00 4.60
N ASP A 77 -10.68 16.20 5.33
CA ASP A 77 -10.23 14.93 5.88
C ASP A 77 -11.39 13.95 6.01
N MET A 78 -11.08 12.67 5.84
CA MET A 78 -12.02 11.57 5.90
C MET A 78 -11.25 10.29 6.23
N ASP A 79 -11.73 9.52 7.21
CA ASP A 79 -11.11 8.24 7.54
C ASP A 79 -11.30 7.22 6.40
N VAL A 80 -10.46 6.18 6.38
CA VAL A 80 -10.43 5.21 5.28
C VAL A 80 -11.74 4.42 5.16
N HIS A 81 -12.50 4.19 6.24
CA HIS A 81 -13.80 3.50 6.17
C HIS A 81 -14.85 4.40 5.53
N SER A 82 -14.98 5.63 6.00
CA SER A 82 -15.88 6.64 5.45
C SER A 82 -15.58 6.87 3.96
N TYR A 83 -14.31 6.96 3.60
CA TYR A 83 -13.89 7.13 2.21
C TYR A 83 -14.17 5.92 1.33
N SER A 84 -14.00 4.71 1.86
CA SER A 84 -14.34 3.47 1.13
C SER A 84 -15.84 3.35 0.89
N LYS A 85 -16.67 3.70 1.88
CA LYS A 85 -18.13 3.75 1.73
C LYS A 85 -18.54 4.73 0.63
N LEU A 86 -17.99 5.95 0.65
CA LEU A 86 -18.27 6.95 -0.38
C LEU A 86 -17.86 6.45 -1.77
N ASN A 87 -16.65 5.91 -1.91
CA ASN A 87 -16.16 5.38 -3.19
C ASN A 87 -16.96 4.18 -3.67
N HIS A 88 -17.44 3.31 -2.77
CA HIS A 88 -18.28 2.19 -3.16
C HIS A 88 -19.61 2.67 -3.76
N ILE A 89 -20.26 3.66 -3.14
CA ILE A 89 -21.51 4.24 -3.65
C ILE A 89 -21.28 4.88 -5.02
N LEU A 90 -20.30 5.77 -5.13
CA LEU A 90 -20.01 6.48 -6.38
C LEU A 90 -19.52 5.53 -7.49
N GLY A 91 -18.69 4.54 -7.13
CA GLY A 91 -18.13 3.57 -8.07
C GLY A 91 -19.18 2.58 -8.60
N SER A 92 -20.08 2.10 -7.74
CA SER A 92 -21.15 1.17 -8.14
C SER A 92 -22.13 1.80 -9.13
N TYR A 93 -22.34 3.12 -9.07
CA TYR A 93 -23.12 3.84 -10.07
C TYR A 93 -22.43 3.89 -11.45
N LEU A 94 -21.09 3.89 -11.49
CA LEU A 94 -20.31 3.97 -12.72
C LEU A 94 -20.07 2.59 -13.38
N ASP A 95 -19.87 1.55 -12.57
CA ASP A 95 -19.71 0.16 -13.04
C ASP A 95 -20.26 -0.83 -12.00
N ASN A 96 -21.40 -1.45 -12.31
CA ASN A 96 -22.07 -2.41 -11.43
C ASN A 96 -21.23 -3.65 -11.07
N ASN A 97 -20.16 -3.96 -11.81
CA ASN A 97 -19.28 -5.09 -11.52
C ASN A 97 -18.08 -4.71 -10.64
N ALA A 98 -17.84 -3.40 -10.45
CA ALA A 98 -16.76 -2.88 -9.64
C ALA A 98 -17.19 -2.81 -8.17
N ARG A 99 -16.45 -3.49 -7.29
CA ARG A 99 -16.71 -3.51 -5.85
C ARG A 99 -15.47 -3.10 -5.09
N VAL A 100 -15.65 -2.24 -4.08
CA VAL A 100 -14.58 -1.74 -3.20
C VAL A 100 -14.90 -2.17 -1.79
N SER A 101 -14.03 -2.98 -1.18
CA SER A 101 -14.12 -3.40 0.22
C SER A 101 -15.49 -3.98 0.64
N ASN A 102 -16.11 -4.74 -0.26
CA ASN A 102 -17.34 -5.49 0.02
C ASN A 102 -17.01 -6.89 0.51
N GLU A 103 -18.02 -7.57 1.07
CA GLU A 103 -17.93 -8.99 1.39
C GLU A 103 -17.56 -9.81 0.15
N VAL A 104 -16.59 -10.72 0.32
CA VAL A 104 -16.10 -11.62 -0.72
C VAL A 104 -16.21 -13.04 -0.21
N ASP A 105 -16.64 -13.95 -1.07
CA ASP A 105 -16.58 -15.38 -0.81
C ASP A 105 -15.11 -15.84 -0.83
N MET A 106 -14.61 -16.34 0.31
CA MET A 106 -13.21 -16.73 0.48
C MET A 106 -12.82 -17.96 -0.34
N ASP A 107 -13.75 -18.88 -0.60
CA ASP A 107 -13.50 -20.05 -1.44
C ASP A 107 -13.40 -19.64 -2.92
N ALA A 108 -14.30 -18.76 -3.38
CA ALA A 108 -14.25 -18.21 -4.72
C ALA A 108 -12.99 -17.36 -4.95
N LEU A 109 -12.54 -16.60 -3.92
CA LEU A 109 -11.29 -15.84 -3.97
C LEU A 109 -10.07 -16.77 -4.06
N TRP A 110 -10.06 -17.84 -3.27
CA TRP A 110 -9.00 -18.83 -3.31
C TRP A 110 -8.94 -19.49 -4.69
N GLU A 111 -10.06 -20.02 -5.20
CA GLU A 111 -10.16 -20.60 -6.56
C GLU A 111 -9.63 -19.62 -7.62
N PHE A 112 -10.04 -18.35 -7.54
CA PHE A 112 -9.59 -17.31 -8.46
C PHE A 112 -8.07 -17.13 -8.48
N PHE A 113 -7.38 -17.21 -7.32
CA PHE A 113 -5.93 -17.10 -7.28
C PHE A 113 -5.20 -18.31 -7.93
N PHE A 114 -5.78 -19.51 -7.89
CA PHE A 114 -5.26 -20.66 -8.65
C PHE A 114 -5.49 -20.49 -10.14
N ASP A 115 -6.72 -20.17 -10.52
CA ASP A 115 -7.14 -20.03 -11.93
C ASP A 115 -6.33 -18.97 -12.69
N THR A 116 -5.93 -17.91 -11.99
CA THR A 116 -5.13 -16.82 -12.57
C THR A 116 -3.63 -17.12 -12.59
N GLY A 117 -3.19 -18.25 -12.01
CA GLY A 117 -1.78 -18.57 -11.84
C GLY A 117 -1.07 -17.68 -10.82
N PHE A 118 -1.82 -16.91 -10.01
CA PHE A 118 -1.24 -16.08 -8.95
C PHE A 118 -0.63 -16.94 -7.83
N ILE A 119 -1.20 -18.12 -7.59
CA ILE A 119 -0.62 -19.20 -6.80
C ILE A 119 -0.13 -20.28 -7.77
N TYR A 120 1.16 -20.28 -8.06
CA TYR A 120 1.86 -21.28 -8.88
C TYR A 120 2.43 -22.42 -8.00
N GLY A 121 2.91 -23.51 -8.60
CA GLY A 121 3.29 -24.75 -7.88
C GLY A 121 4.17 -24.55 -6.64
N GLU A 122 5.34 -23.91 -6.79
CA GLU A 122 6.25 -23.66 -5.65
C GLU A 122 5.60 -22.78 -4.57
N LYS A 123 4.83 -21.77 -4.98
CA LYS A 123 4.10 -20.91 -4.04
C LYS A 123 3.01 -21.70 -3.32
N TYR A 124 2.34 -22.63 -4.00
CA TYR A 124 1.38 -23.51 -3.37
C TYR A 124 2.01 -24.42 -2.33
N GLU A 125 3.19 -24.99 -2.58
CA GLU A 125 3.90 -25.83 -1.59
C GLU A 125 4.18 -25.07 -0.29
N HIS A 126 4.48 -23.78 -0.38
CA HIS A 126 4.63 -22.91 0.81
C HIS A 126 3.30 -22.56 1.47
N LEU A 127 2.23 -22.34 0.69
CA LEU A 127 0.94 -21.87 1.21
C LEU A 127 0.02 -23.01 1.71
N GLN A 128 0.13 -24.21 1.13
CA GLN A 128 -0.78 -25.34 1.36
C GLN A 128 -0.90 -25.75 2.83
N PRO A 129 0.21 -25.84 3.61
CA PRO A 129 0.14 -26.21 5.02
C PRO A 129 -0.68 -25.22 5.86
N TYR A 130 -0.83 -23.98 5.39
CA TYR A 130 -1.44 -22.89 6.14
C TYR A 130 -2.71 -22.34 5.49
N ARG A 131 -3.30 -23.07 4.52
CA ARG A 131 -4.49 -22.63 3.76
C ARG A 131 -5.60 -22.06 4.64
N GLU A 132 -5.94 -22.74 5.73
CA GLU A 132 -7.01 -22.28 6.63
C GLU A 132 -6.63 -21.02 7.40
N THR A 133 -5.36 -20.88 7.79
CA THR A 133 -4.83 -19.64 8.38
C THR A 133 -4.89 -18.47 7.39
N PHE A 134 -4.59 -18.71 6.11
CA PHE A 134 -4.76 -17.69 5.07
C PHE A 134 -6.23 -17.30 4.95
N LYS A 135 -7.14 -18.26 4.80
CA LYS A 135 -8.58 -17.98 4.69
C LYS A 135 -9.10 -17.15 5.86
N GLU A 136 -8.71 -17.49 7.09
CA GLU A 136 -9.13 -16.70 8.26
C GLU A 136 -8.49 -15.31 8.27
N THR A 137 -7.23 -15.17 7.85
CA THR A 137 -6.57 -13.86 7.67
C THR A 137 -7.33 -12.99 6.69
N TYR A 138 -7.71 -13.51 5.52
CA TYR A 138 -8.48 -12.77 4.52
C TYR A 138 -9.91 -12.53 4.94
N ARG A 139 -10.55 -13.47 5.63
CA ARG A 139 -11.89 -13.26 6.21
C ARG A 139 -11.87 -12.03 7.11
N LYS A 140 -10.91 -11.94 8.04
CA LYS A 140 -10.73 -10.77 8.90
C LYS A 140 -10.42 -9.50 8.11
N LEU A 141 -9.48 -9.54 7.16
CA LEU A 141 -9.10 -8.36 6.39
C LEU A 141 -10.23 -7.83 5.51
N TYR A 142 -11.05 -8.71 4.92
CA TYR A 142 -12.00 -8.32 3.87
C TYR A 142 -13.44 -8.20 4.40
N GLN A 143 -13.83 -9.02 5.38
CA GLN A 143 -15.16 -8.96 5.98
C GLN A 143 -15.20 -8.00 7.17
N ASP A 144 -14.22 -8.09 8.09
CA ASP A 144 -14.15 -7.17 9.23
C ASP A 144 -13.67 -5.77 8.77
N ASN A 145 -13.10 -5.69 7.55
CA ASN A 145 -12.74 -4.48 6.80
C ASN A 145 -11.93 -3.45 7.60
N PRO A 146 -10.89 -3.84 8.36
CA PRO A 146 -10.18 -2.93 9.26
C PRO A 146 -9.45 -1.82 8.50
N ASP A 147 -9.10 -0.72 9.19
CA ASP A 147 -8.39 0.43 8.61
C ASP A 147 -7.04 0.11 7.95
N ILE A 148 -6.50 -1.09 8.16
CA ILE A 148 -5.17 -1.50 7.72
C ILE A 148 -5.12 -2.08 6.29
N ALA A 149 -6.26 -2.38 5.66
CA ALA A 149 -6.28 -3.02 4.35
C ALA A 149 -7.51 -2.66 3.52
N ARG A 150 -7.38 -2.61 2.19
CA ARG A 150 -8.49 -2.42 1.25
C ARG A 150 -8.38 -3.37 0.08
N HIS A 151 -9.50 -3.81 -0.47
CA HIS A 151 -9.52 -4.69 -1.63
C HIS A 151 -10.53 -4.23 -2.66
N PHE A 152 -10.26 -4.56 -3.91
CA PHE A 152 -11.09 -4.20 -5.05
C PHE A 152 -11.30 -5.45 -5.88
N VAL A 153 -12.56 -5.74 -6.17
CA VAL A 153 -12.97 -6.94 -6.88
C VAL A 153 -13.79 -6.51 -8.08
N TYR A 154 -13.49 -7.13 -9.23
CA TYR A 154 -14.37 -7.10 -10.38
C TYR A 154 -15.14 -8.41 -10.42
N GLU A 155 -16.43 -8.37 -10.12
CA GLU A 155 -17.27 -9.55 -9.93
C GLU A 155 -18.50 -9.49 -10.83
N ARG A 156 -18.89 -10.63 -11.40
CA ARG A 156 -20.17 -10.77 -12.09
C ARG A 156 -20.84 -12.07 -11.68
N ASN A 157 -22.05 -11.97 -11.15
CA ASN A 157 -22.89 -13.09 -10.71
C ASN A 157 -22.16 -14.04 -9.73
N GLY A 158 -21.50 -13.50 -8.70
CA GLY A 158 -20.75 -14.30 -7.72
C GLY A 158 -19.37 -14.75 -8.19
N LYS A 159 -19.03 -14.58 -9.47
CA LYS A 159 -17.74 -15.00 -10.03
C LYS A 159 -16.76 -13.82 -10.10
N ILE A 160 -15.60 -13.99 -9.47
CA ILE A 160 -14.52 -12.99 -9.47
C ILE A 160 -13.74 -13.06 -10.79
N TYR A 161 -13.49 -11.92 -11.42
CA TYR A 161 -12.68 -11.83 -12.65
C TYR A 161 -11.46 -10.91 -12.53
N GLY A 162 -11.40 -10.07 -11.50
CA GLY A 162 -10.25 -9.25 -11.20
C GLY A 162 -10.17 -8.98 -9.71
N HIS A 163 -8.95 -8.88 -9.20
CA HIS A 163 -8.67 -8.59 -7.80
C HIS A 163 -7.39 -7.76 -7.68
N ILE A 164 -7.39 -6.82 -6.75
CA ILE A 164 -6.20 -6.12 -6.26
C ILE A 164 -6.48 -5.68 -4.83
N ALA A 165 -5.44 -5.56 -4.02
CA ALA A 165 -5.59 -5.10 -2.66
C ALA A 165 -4.45 -4.17 -2.23
N LEU A 166 -4.68 -3.50 -1.10
CA LEU A 166 -3.83 -2.54 -0.44
C LEU A 166 -3.68 -2.96 1.02
N VAL A 167 -2.48 -2.82 1.56
CA VAL A 167 -2.21 -2.97 3.00
C VAL A 167 -1.34 -1.81 3.48
N HIS A 168 -1.69 -1.20 4.61
CA HIS A 168 -0.90 -0.14 5.25
C HIS A 168 0.32 -0.80 5.88
N ALA A 169 1.45 -0.81 5.17
CA ALA A 169 2.58 -1.66 5.52
C ALA A 169 3.62 -0.95 6.41
N TYR A 170 3.73 0.36 6.27
CA TYR A 170 4.61 1.24 7.03
C TYR A 170 3.85 2.52 7.35
N GLU A 171 4.23 3.27 8.37
CA GLU A 171 3.54 4.52 8.76
C GLU A 171 3.25 5.43 7.56
N PRO A 172 4.20 5.74 6.65
CA PRO A 172 3.93 6.61 5.51
C PRO A 172 3.39 5.88 4.27
N SER A 173 3.28 4.55 4.28
CA SER A 173 3.21 3.79 3.03
C SER A 173 2.25 2.61 3.00
N TRP A 174 1.56 2.52 1.87
CA TRP A 174 0.69 1.41 1.52
C TRP A 174 1.30 0.53 0.43
N ILE A 175 1.12 -0.79 0.55
CA ILE A 175 1.56 -1.76 -0.45
C ILE A 175 0.37 -2.20 -1.30
N ILE A 176 0.48 -2.07 -2.62
CA ILE A 176 -0.37 -2.77 -3.59
C ILE A 176 0.09 -4.22 -3.69
N HIS A 177 -0.83 -5.15 -3.49
CA HIS A 177 -0.59 -6.58 -3.65
C HIS A 177 -1.75 -7.30 -4.34
N HIS A 178 -1.51 -8.57 -4.70
CA HIS A 178 -2.51 -9.51 -5.24
C HIS A 178 -3.22 -9.04 -6.51
N PHE A 179 -2.54 -8.25 -7.33
CA PHE A 179 -3.08 -7.92 -8.65
C PHE A 179 -3.15 -9.18 -9.51
N ALA A 180 -4.38 -9.60 -9.81
CA ALA A 180 -4.67 -10.73 -10.66
C ALA A 180 -5.97 -10.49 -11.44
N ALA A 181 -6.07 -11.09 -12.62
CA ALA A 181 -7.29 -11.03 -13.44
C ALA A 181 -7.38 -12.22 -14.39
N ARG A 182 -8.62 -12.67 -14.67
CA ARG A 182 -8.95 -13.65 -15.70
C ARG A 182 -9.90 -13.04 -16.73
N ARG A 183 -9.95 -13.63 -17.93
CA ARG A 183 -10.84 -13.16 -19.00
C ARG A 183 -12.32 -13.31 -18.62
N MET A 184 -13.14 -12.35 -19.03
CA MET A 184 -14.60 -12.41 -18.95
C MET A 184 -15.17 -12.33 -20.37
N GLY A 185 -15.20 -13.46 -21.07
CA GLY A 185 -15.49 -13.49 -22.51
C GLY A 185 -14.45 -12.66 -23.28
N ASN A 186 -14.92 -11.65 -24.02
CA ASN A 186 -14.06 -10.72 -24.76
C ASN A 186 -13.53 -9.54 -23.92
N ARG A 187 -13.95 -9.40 -22.66
CA ARG A 187 -13.51 -8.31 -21.77
C ARG A 187 -12.31 -8.73 -20.92
N LEU A 188 -11.44 -7.77 -20.65
CA LEU A 188 -10.30 -7.88 -19.73
C LEU A 188 -10.57 -7.03 -18.48
N PRO A 189 -10.88 -7.65 -17.33
CA PRO A 189 -11.21 -6.92 -16.10
C PRO A 189 -10.00 -6.31 -15.37
N GLY A 190 -8.77 -6.76 -15.68
CA GLY A 190 -7.54 -6.23 -15.07
C GLY A 190 -7.42 -4.70 -15.14
N PRO A 191 -7.55 -4.08 -16.33
CA PRO A 191 -7.63 -2.62 -16.48
C PRO A 191 -8.69 -1.94 -15.61
N SER A 192 -9.89 -2.52 -15.47
CA SER A 192 -10.96 -1.94 -14.64
C SER A 192 -10.57 -1.90 -13.17
N VAL A 193 -9.95 -2.96 -12.66
CA VAL A 193 -9.48 -3.04 -11.27
C VAL A 193 -8.30 -2.08 -11.03
N LEU A 194 -7.38 -1.97 -11.99
CA LEU A 194 -6.28 -0.99 -11.95
C LEU A 194 -6.79 0.44 -11.95
N LYS A 195 -7.82 0.74 -12.74
CA LYS A 195 -8.45 2.07 -12.75
C LYS A 195 -9.02 2.41 -11.38
N GLN A 196 -9.76 1.48 -10.77
CA GLN A 196 -10.38 1.67 -9.46
C GLN A 196 -9.35 1.99 -8.38
N ILE A 197 -8.31 1.17 -8.25
CA ILE A 197 -7.28 1.41 -7.22
C ILE A 197 -6.50 2.71 -7.48
N THR A 198 -6.21 3.04 -8.74
CA THR A 198 -5.47 4.26 -9.09
C THR A 198 -6.29 5.50 -8.75
N GLN A 199 -7.58 5.51 -9.09
CA GLN A 199 -8.50 6.58 -8.73
C GLN A 199 -8.68 6.68 -7.21
N TYR A 200 -8.86 5.55 -6.52
CA TYR A 200 -8.98 5.50 -5.06
C TYR A 200 -7.77 6.14 -4.39
N ILE A 201 -6.55 5.71 -4.74
CA ILE A 201 -5.29 6.23 -4.19
C ILE A 201 -5.13 7.72 -4.49
N SER A 202 -5.34 8.12 -5.75
CA SER A 202 -5.15 9.52 -6.18
C SER A 202 -6.02 10.52 -5.43
N SER A 203 -7.21 10.08 -5.01
CA SER A 203 -8.17 10.91 -4.29
C SER A 203 -8.09 10.74 -2.76
N TYR A 204 -7.52 9.64 -2.26
CA TYR A 204 -7.37 9.40 -0.82
C TYR A 204 -6.12 10.06 -0.24
N ASN A 205 -5.03 10.11 -1.02
CA ASN A 205 -3.71 10.58 -0.56
C ASN A 205 -3.70 12.00 0.00
N ARG A 206 -4.66 12.84 -0.37
CA ARG A 206 -4.77 14.24 0.08
C ARG A 206 -5.26 14.37 1.52
N PHE A 207 -5.87 13.33 2.06
CA PHE A 207 -6.42 13.35 3.40
C PHE A 207 -5.31 13.05 4.42
N PRO A 208 -5.10 13.92 5.42
CA PRO A 208 -4.12 13.65 6.48
C PRO A 208 -4.31 12.30 7.16
N SER A 209 -5.57 11.86 7.34
CA SER A 209 -5.90 10.55 7.92
C SER A 209 -5.48 9.35 7.06
N ALA A 210 -5.11 9.56 5.79
CA ALA A 210 -4.70 8.49 4.89
C ALA A 210 -3.36 7.86 5.25
N LYS A 211 -2.45 8.65 5.84
CA LYS A 211 -1.05 8.25 6.10
C LYS A 211 -0.45 7.52 4.88
N MET A 212 -0.64 8.12 3.70
CA MET A 212 -0.35 7.51 2.40
C MET A 212 0.52 8.48 1.58
N ASP A 213 1.72 8.74 2.09
CA ASP A 213 2.73 9.56 1.39
C ASP A 213 3.30 8.78 0.20
N HIS A 214 3.46 7.46 0.38
CA HIS A 214 3.91 6.56 -0.67
C HIS A 214 2.95 5.41 -0.91
N VAL A 215 2.93 4.94 -2.15
CA VAL A 215 2.42 3.63 -2.51
C VAL A 215 3.53 2.84 -3.15
N MET A 216 3.61 1.55 -2.84
CA MET A 216 4.63 0.67 -3.39
C MET A 216 4.09 -0.70 -3.78
N THR A 217 4.82 -1.42 -4.63
CA THR A 217 4.47 -2.80 -4.99
C THR A 217 5.71 -3.61 -5.29
N TYR A 218 5.69 -4.87 -4.88
CA TYR A 218 6.71 -5.86 -5.20
C TYR A 218 6.26 -6.69 -6.40
N TYR A 219 7.15 -6.89 -7.36
CA TYR A 219 6.89 -7.78 -8.48
C TYR A 219 8.18 -8.39 -9.02
N GLN A 220 8.07 -9.56 -9.64
CA GLN A 220 9.19 -10.17 -10.35
C GLN A 220 9.43 -9.40 -11.66
N PRO A 221 10.64 -8.88 -11.92
CA PRO A 221 10.95 -8.08 -13.11
C PRO A 221 10.57 -8.74 -14.45
N GLU A 222 10.58 -10.08 -14.50
CA GLU A 222 10.24 -10.92 -15.64
C GLU A 222 8.74 -10.86 -15.99
N ASN A 223 7.89 -10.47 -15.03
CA ASN A 223 6.46 -10.27 -15.28
C ASN A 223 6.26 -9.01 -16.14
N LYS A 224 6.26 -9.20 -17.46
CA LYS A 224 6.15 -8.12 -18.47
C LYS A 224 4.91 -7.24 -18.29
N VAL A 225 3.79 -7.79 -17.80
CA VAL A 225 2.55 -7.03 -17.59
C VAL A 225 2.72 -6.08 -16.42
N VAL A 226 3.14 -6.59 -15.27
CA VAL A 226 3.33 -5.80 -14.05
C VAL A 226 4.48 -4.79 -14.21
N ASN A 227 5.58 -5.21 -14.83
CA ASN A 227 6.69 -4.33 -15.18
C ASN A 227 6.27 -3.21 -16.17
N ARG A 228 5.30 -3.46 -17.06
CA ARG A 228 4.74 -2.40 -17.93
C ARG A 228 3.88 -1.41 -17.15
N ILE A 229 3.13 -1.87 -16.14
CA ILE A 229 2.28 -1.01 -15.32
C ILE A 229 3.13 -0.10 -14.42
N PHE A 230 4.06 -0.69 -13.66
CA PHE A 230 4.79 0.04 -12.62
C PHE A 230 6.22 0.41 -13.06
N GLY A 231 7.02 -0.59 -13.45
CA GLY A 231 8.43 -0.34 -13.76
C GLY A 231 8.67 0.57 -14.95
N ARG A 232 7.88 0.42 -16.01
CA ARG A 232 7.97 1.29 -17.18
C ARG A 232 7.52 2.71 -16.85
N PHE A 233 6.58 2.89 -15.92
CA PHE A 233 6.20 4.22 -15.46
C PHE A 233 7.37 4.93 -14.77
N ALA A 234 8.02 4.29 -13.80
CA ALA A 234 9.18 4.90 -13.13
C ALA A 234 10.29 5.30 -14.11
N ARG A 235 10.61 4.43 -15.07
CA ARG A 235 11.58 4.73 -16.15
C ARG A 235 11.10 5.83 -17.11
N HIS A 236 9.80 5.92 -17.35
CA HIS A 236 9.22 6.95 -18.22
C HIS A 236 9.22 8.32 -17.55
N LEU A 237 8.87 8.38 -16.26
CA LEU A 237 8.90 9.60 -15.45
C LEU A 237 10.34 10.12 -15.28
N ASN A 238 11.30 9.19 -15.15
CA ASN A 238 12.74 9.48 -15.06
C ASN A 238 13.10 10.48 -13.94
N ASP A 239 12.42 10.35 -12.81
CA ASP A 239 12.65 11.13 -11.60
C ASP A 239 12.55 10.19 -10.38
N PRO A 240 13.69 9.68 -9.86
CA PRO A 240 13.69 8.71 -8.78
C PRO A 240 13.15 9.28 -7.46
N GLN A 241 13.08 10.61 -7.29
CA GLN A 241 12.48 11.25 -6.11
C GLN A 241 10.95 11.38 -6.22
N LYS A 242 10.38 11.03 -7.38
CA LYS A 242 8.94 10.92 -7.60
C LYS A 242 8.49 9.47 -7.73
N SER A 243 9.26 8.66 -8.45
CA SER A 243 9.02 7.23 -8.57
C SER A 243 10.32 6.46 -8.75
N SER A 244 10.62 5.53 -7.83
CA SER A 244 11.86 4.75 -7.84
C SER A 244 11.61 3.26 -8.08
N LEU A 245 12.69 2.58 -8.48
CA LEU A 245 12.76 1.13 -8.60
C LEU A 245 14.01 0.64 -7.88
N ASP A 246 13.84 -0.25 -6.92
CA ASP A 246 14.94 -0.90 -6.23
C ASP A 246 14.82 -2.41 -6.44
N ILE A 247 15.85 -3.03 -7.02
CA ILE A 247 15.87 -4.47 -7.30
C ILE A 247 16.55 -5.18 -6.13
N PHE A 248 15.87 -6.19 -5.59
CA PHE A 248 16.35 -7.04 -4.52
C PHE A 248 16.56 -8.46 -5.04
N SER A 249 17.65 -9.10 -4.64
CA SER A 249 17.77 -10.55 -4.75
C SER A 249 16.98 -11.21 -3.61
N TYR A 250 16.28 -12.30 -3.93
CA TYR A 250 15.48 -13.05 -2.98
C TYR A 250 16.13 -14.40 -2.65
N LEU A 251 16.11 -14.73 -1.36
CA LEU A 251 16.53 -16.02 -0.85
C LEU A 251 15.58 -16.46 0.27
N LEU A 252 15.15 -17.72 0.27
CA LEU A 252 14.41 -18.30 1.38
C LEU A 252 15.38 -18.91 2.40
N PHE A 253 15.67 -18.16 3.46
CA PHE A 253 16.70 -18.53 4.43
C PHE A 253 16.15 -19.52 5.45
N LYS A 254 16.76 -20.70 5.53
CA LYS A 254 16.37 -21.77 6.44
C LYS A 254 17.15 -21.67 7.76
N LYS A 255 16.45 -21.95 8.87
CA LYS A 255 17.08 -22.06 10.19
C LYS A 255 17.94 -23.31 10.30
N GLU A 256 19.17 -23.24 9.81
CA GLU A 256 20.15 -24.32 10.00
C GLU A 256 21.10 -23.97 11.15
N PRO A 257 21.54 -24.97 11.96
CA PRO A 257 22.50 -24.71 13.02
C PRO A 257 23.77 -24.12 12.41
N GLN A 258 24.04 -22.85 12.69
CA GLN A 258 25.25 -22.23 12.18
C GLN A 258 26.46 -22.68 12.98
N THR A 259 27.50 -23.05 12.25
CA THR A 259 28.80 -23.42 12.80
C THR A 259 29.62 -22.21 13.24
N GLU A 260 29.44 -21.05 12.59
CA GLU A 260 30.17 -19.81 12.90
C GLU A 260 29.30 -18.78 13.62
N LYS A 261 29.80 -18.27 14.75
CA LYS A 261 29.24 -17.09 15.42
C LYS A 261 29.87 -15.82 14.85
N LEU A 262 29.17 -14.69 14.98
CA LEU A 262 29.77 -13.39 14.70
C LEU A 262 31.02 -13.19 15.57
N PRO A 263 32.19 -12.88 14.97
CA PRO A 263 33.40 -12.56 15.73
C PRO A 263 33.20 -11.32 16.61
N PRO A 264 33.98 -11.14 17.70
CA PRO A 264 33.81 -10.01 18.62
C PRO A 264 33.93 -8.61 18.00
N GLN A 265 34.64 -8.48 16.87
CA GLN A 265 34.76 -7.21 16.13
C GLN A 265 33.49 -6.83 15.39
N TRP A 266 32.62 -7.81 15.12
CA TRP A 266 31.34 -7.62 14.48
C TRP A 266 30.24 -7.46 15.53
N GLU A 267 29.49 -6.38 15.43
CA GLU A 267 28.38 -6.07 16.32
C GLU A 267 27.09 -5.99 15.52
N LEU A 268 26.08 -6.75 15.93
CA LEU A 268 24.71 -6.59 15.46
C LEU A 268 23.90 -5.96 16.59
N ARG A 269 23.33 -4.78 16.33
CA ARG A 269 22.51 -4.04 17.29
C ARG A 269 21.36 -3.32 16.61
N GLU A 270 20.39 -2.86 17.39
CA GLU A 270 19.35 -1.97 16.88
C GLU A 270 19.99 -0.68 16.33
N ALA A 271 19.48 -0.20 15.21
CA ALA A 271 20.02 0.97 14.53
C ALA A 271 19.63 2.24 15.29
N LEU A 272 20.59 3.13 15.47
CA LEU A 272 20.38 4.47 16.00
C LEU A 272 20.03 5.41 14.84
N ILE A 273 19.36 6.52 15.15
CA ILE A 273 19.05 7.57 14.15
C ILE A 273 20.35 8.07 13.49
N SER A 274 21.46 8.18 14.24
CA SER A 274 22.77 8.57 13.70
C SER A 274 23.35 7.57 12.70
N ASP A 275 23.03 6.28 12.81
CA ASP A 275 23.49 5.28 11.82
C ASP A 275 22.80 5.49 10.47
N LEU A 276 21.55 5.98 10.47
CA LEU A 276 20.77 6.18 9.25
C LEU A 276 21.35 7.27 8.34
N VAL A 277 22.21 8.15 8.84
CA VAL A 277 22.93 9.14 8.02
C VAL A 277 23.78 8.43 6.96
N LYS A 278 24.57 7.43 7.37
CA LYS A 278 25.42 6.66 6.44
C LYS A 278 24.60 5.83 5.46
N LEU A 279 23.49 5.24 5.92
CA LEU A 279 22.55 4.53 5.06
C LEU A 279 21.96 5.45 3.98
N ARG A 280 21.62 6.68 4.37
CA ARG A 280 21.08 7.70 3.45
C ARG A 280 22.11 8.13 2.42
N GLU A 281 23.35 8.40 2.83
CA GLU A 281 24.44 8.74 1.91
C GLU A 281 24.69 7.61 0.90
N PHE A 282 24.76 6.37 1.37
CA PHE A 282 24.88 5.20 0.49
C PHE A 282 23.71 5.13 -0.51
N TYR A 283 22.47 5.18 -0.02
CA TYR A 283 21.29 5.01 -0.86
C TYR A 283 21.10 6.17 -1.86
N GLN A 284 21.46 7.41 -1.47
CA GLN A 284 21.49 8.56 -2.37
C GLN A 284 22.44 8.35 -3.55
N ASN A 285 23.61 7.76 -3.31
CA ASN A 285 24.57 7.46 -4.39
C ASN A 285 24.15 6.25 -5.23
N ALA A 286 23.53 5.22 -4.61
CA ALA A 286 23.19 3.98 -5.29
C ALA A 286 21.90 4.07 -6.14
N SER A 287 20.87 4.77 -5.65
CA SER A 287 19.54 4.83 -6.27
C SER A 287 18.96 6.25 -6.31
N ASN A 288 19.25 7.07 -5.28
CA ASN A 288 18.60 8.37 -5.06
C ASN A 288 17.06 8.30 -5.06
N GLY A 289 16.53 7.13 -4.71
CA GLY A 289 15.12 6.80 -4.80
C GLY A 289 14.34 7.07 -3.51
N LEU A 290 13.23 6.34 -3.34
CA LEU A 290 12.26 6.56 -2.27
C LEU A 290 12.29 5.48 -1.18
N LEU A 291 13.18 4.48 -1.24
CA LEU A 291 13.15 3.32 -0.34
C LEU A 291 13.12 3.72 1.13
N LEU A 292 14.09 4.53 1.59
CA LEU A 292 14.23 4.84 3.01
C LEU A 292 13.04 5.66 3.54
N SER A 293 12.54 6.63 2.76
CA SER A 293 11.37 7.42 3.13
C SER A 293 10.09 6.59 3.14
N ALA A 294 9.93 5.68 2.17
CA ALA A 294 8.74 4.84 2.07
C ALA A 294 8.70 3.75 3.17
N LEU A 295 9.85 3.26 3.62
CA LEU A 295 9.90 2.38 4.79
C LEU A 295 9.68 3.13 6.11
N GLY A 296 9.83 4.47 6.10
CA GLY A 296 9.64 5.31 7.28
C GLY A 296 10.61 4.98 8.40
N LEU A 297 11.88 4.69 8.10
CA LEU A 297 12.86 4.18 9.09
C LEU A 297 13.11 5.11 10.29
N GLU A 298 12.79 6.40 10.13
CA GLU A 298 12.89 7.43 11.18
C GLU A 298 11.56 7.71 11.89
N ILE A 299 10.47 7.09 11.41
CA ILE A 299 9.12 7.30 11.93
C ILE A 299 8.81 6.19 12.93
N PRO A 300 8.45 6.52 14.18
CA PRO A 300 8.05 5.53 15.16
C PRO A 300 6.84 4.72 14.66
N SER A 301 6.92 3.38 14.73
CA SER A 301 5.92 2.47 14.15
C SER A 301 4.72 2.18 15.07
N GLU A 302 4.63 2.86 16.21
CA GLU A 302 3.63 2.60 17.27
C GLU A 302 2.20 2.78 16.78
N GLY A 303 1.92 3.81 15.95
CA GLY A 303 0.58 4.06 15.44
C GLY A 303 0.09 2.91 14.57
N LEU A 304 0.94 2.47 13.63
CA LEU A 304 0.70 1.34 12.75
C LEU A 304 0.50 0.06 13.57
N LYS A 305 1.40 -0.19 14.52
CA LYS A 305 1.32 -1.36 15.41
C LYS A 305 0.02 -1.38 16.21
N GLN A 306 -0.44 -0.23 16.71
CA GLN A 306 -1.72 -0.11 17.40
C GLN A 306 -2.91 -0.39 16.47
N SER A 307 -2.91 0.14 15.25
CA SER A 307 -3.96 -0.12 14.26
C SER A 307 -4.07 -1.61 13.90
N PHE A 308 -2.93 -2.29 13.73
CA PHE A 308 -2.91 -3.74 13.49
C PHE A 308 -3.38 -4.52 14.72
N THR A 309 -2.90 -4.16 15.92
CA THR A 309 -3.31 -4.83 17.17
C THR A 309 -4.81 -4.72 17.40
N LYS A 310 -5.39 -3.53 17.17
CA LYS A 310 -6.84 -3.30 17.25
C LYS A 310 -7.63 -4.15 16.25
N ALA A 311 -7.05 -4.40 15.07
CA ALA A 311 -7.62 -5.28 14.05
C ALA A 311 -7.36 -6.78 14.32
N GLY A 312 -6.68 -7.14 15.41
CA GLY A 312 -6.36 -8.52 15.75
C GLY A 312 -5.19 -9.12 14.95
N PHE A 313 -4.30 -8.26 14.45
CA PHE A 313 -3.10 -8.63 13.68
C PHE A 313 -1.82 -8.13 14.35
N LYS A 314 -0.71 -8.77 13.98
CA LYS A 314 0.66 -8.38 14.30
C LYS A 314 1.23 -7.53 13.17
N ARG A 315 1.87 -6.43 13.54
CA ARG A 315 2.79 -5.68 12.70
C ARG A 315 3.88 -5.09 13.59
N ASP A 316 5.14 -5.40 13.29
CA ASP A 316 6.30 -4.79 13.94
C ASP A 316 7.41 -4.59 12.89
N CYS A 317 8.10 -3.47 12.94
CA CYS A 317 9.17 -3.14 12.02
C CYS A 317 10.32 -2.53 12.82
N ARG A 318 11.46 -3.21 12.82
CA ARG A 318 12.66 -2.75 13.52
C ARG A 318 13.85 -2.77 12.59
N THR A 319 14.70 -1.77 12.76
CA THR A 319 15.91 -1.63 11.96
C THR A 319 17.11 -2.00 12.81
N TYR A 320 17.93 -2.93 12.33
CA TYR A 320 19.20 -3.31 12.95
C TYR A 320 20.35 -2.91 12.03
N CYS A 321 21.52 -2.75 12.61
CA CYS A 321 22.75 -2.44 11.90
C CYS A 321 23.83 -3.46 12.28
N LEU A 322 24.50 -3.99 11.26
CA LEU A 322 25.71 -4.80 11.41
C LEU A 322 26.92 -3.88 11.23
N CYS A 323 27.74 -3.80 12.27
CA CYS A 323 28.92 -2.98 12.34
C CYS A 323 30.18 -3.86 12.46
N PHE A 324 31.30 -3.38 11.91
CA PHE A 324 32.63 -3.91 12.17
C PHE A 324 33.49 -2.76 12.70
N GLU A 325 34.02 -2.90 13.91
CA GLU A 325 34.83 -1.87 14.58
C GLU A 325 34.16 -0.47 14.60
N GLY A 326 32.84 -0.44 14.81
CA GLY A 326 32.04 0.79 14.86
C GLY A 326 31.59 1.34 13.50
N GLN A 327 32.09 0.80 12.38
CA GLN A 327 31.67 1.18 11.04
C GLN A 327 30.49 0.31 10.57
N GLN A 328 29.45 0.90 9.98
CA GLN A 328 28.27 0.19 9.48
C GLN A 328 28.53 -0.46 8.12
N PHE A 329 28.13 -1.73 7.96
CA PHE A 329 28.31 -2.55 6.75
C PHE A 329 26.99 -3.03 6.15
N ALA A 330 25.95 -3.24 6.97
CA ALA A 330 24.63 -3.61 6.48
C ALA A 330 23.54 -3.15 7.45
N PHE A 331 22.36 -2.87 6.91
CA PHE A 331 21.14 -2.61 7.66
C PHE A 331 20.10 -3.68 7.40
N PHE A 332 19.32 -4.01 8.43
CA PHE A 332 18.29 -5.05 8.39
C PHE A 332 16.98 -4.45 8.84
N VAL A 333 16.03 -4.33 7.93
CA VAL A 333 14.64 -3.98 8.25
C VAL A 333 13.89 -5.28 8.48
N VAL A 334 13.77 -5.64 9.76
CA VAL A 334 13.09 -6.84 10.23
C VAL A 334 11.59 -6.55 10.28
N ASN A 335 10.85 -7.10 9.33
CA ASN A 335 9.40 -7.00 9.26
C ASN A 335 8.77 -8.24 9.89
N GLN A 336 7.83 -8.03 10.79
CA GLN A 336 7.00 -9.08 11.34
C GLN A 336 5.53 -8.79 11.03
N SER A 337 4.82 -9.80 10.56
CA SER A 337 3.36 -9.79 10.40
C SER A 337 2.77 -11.17 10.58
N ASP A 338 1.45 -11.28 10.64
CA ASP A 338 0.79 -12.57 10.47
C ASP A 338 1.10 -13.13 9.08
N MET A 339 1.25 -14.45 9.03
CA MET A 339 1.40 -15.20 7.80
C MET A 339 0.20 -14.95 6.89
N GLY A 340 0.49 -14.62 5.64
CA GLY A 340 -0.57 -14.40 4.66
C GLY A 340 -1.24 -13.06 4.63
N LEU A 341 -0.83 -12.12 5.48
CA LEU A 341 -1.09 -10.69 5.26
C LEU A 341 -0.61 -10.25 3.86
N ASN A 342 0.49 -10.84 3.39
CA ASN A 342 0.96 -10.74 2.02
C ASN A 342 1.31 -12.15 1.52
N LEU A 343 0.73 -12.61 0.40
CA LEU A 343 0.93 -13.97 -0.12
C LEU A 343 2.36 -14.32 -0.56
N SER A 344 3.28 -13.35 -0.58
CA SER A 344 4.71 -13.59 -0.79
C SER A 344 5.53 -13.44 0.51
N ASP A 345 4.85 -13.27 1.65
CA ASP A 345 5.38 -13.05 3.00
C ASP A 345 6.47 -11.96 3.10
N LEU A 346 6.46 -11.00 2.17
CA LEU A 346 7.43 -9.90 2.16
C LEU A 346 7.25 -8.91 3.33
N LEU A 347 6.15 -9.02 4.08
CA LEU A 347 5.88 -8.29 5.33
C LEU A 347 6.19 -9.09 6.61
N ASN A 348 6.57 -10.36 6.46
CA ASN A 348 7.15 -11.19 7.51
C ASN A 348 8.53 -11.67 7.02
N SER A 349 9.46 -10.73 6.87
CA SER A 349 10.73 -10.91 6.15
C SER A 349 11.84 -10.06 6.74
N ILE A 350 13.08 -10.32 6.33
CA ILE A 350 14.20 -9.42 6.58
C ILE A 350 14.63 -8.78 5.26
N LYS A 351 14.49 -7.45 5.17
CA LYS A 351 15.06 -6.67 4.07
C LYS A 351 16.45 -6.18 4.48
N ILE A 352 17.44 -6.45 3.65
CA ILE A 352 18.86 -6.23 3.93
C ILE A 352 19.40 -5.22 2.93
N ILE A 353 20.08 -4.18 3.43
CA ILE A 353 20.77 -3.19 2.60
C ILE A 353 22.24 -3.30 2.94
N VAL A 354 23.03 -3.86 2.02
CA VAL A 354 24.49 -4.03 2.15
C VAL A 354 25.17 -2.78 1.60
N LEU A 355 25.99 -2.13 2.43
CA LEU A 355 26.66 -0.87 2.09
C LEU A 355 27.99 -1.10 1.39
N GLU A 356 28.69 -2.18 1.75
CA GLU A 356 30.04 -2.51 1.27
C GLU A 356 30.08 -3.98 0.82
N PRO A 357 29.51 -4.34 -0.34
CA PRO A 357 29.42 -5.71 -0.83
C PRO A 357 30.77 -6.45 -0.82
N ASP A 358 31.83 -5.77 -1.25
CA ASP A 358 33.18 -6.35 -1.37
C ASP A 358 33.84 -6.65 0.00
N LYS A 359 33.33 -6.04 1.08
CA LYS A 359 33.92 -6.13 2.42
C LYS A 359 33.02 -6.87 3.41
N LEU A 360 31.85 -7.37 2.97
CA LEU A 360 30.92 -8.12 3.80
C LEU A 360 30.74 -9.54 3.25
N PRO A 361 31.55 -10.51 3.71
CA PRO A 361 31.40 -11.91 3.32
C PRO A 361 30.04 -12.50 3.73
N TRP A 362 29.52 -13.42 2.93
CA TRP A 362 28.25 -14.11 3.19
C TRP A 362 28.21 -14.78 4.57
N GLU A 363 29.32 -15.31 5.05
CA GLU A 363 29.41 -15.97 6.35
C GLU A 363 29.08 -15.00 7.49
N LYS A 364 29.51 -13.73 7.38
CA LYS A 364 29.23 -12.70 8.38
C LYS A 364 27.81 -12.17 8.27
N LEU A 365 27.31 -11.96 7.05
CA LEU A 365 25.92 -11.56 6.84
C LEU A 365 24.95 -12.63 7.33
N SER A 366 25.17 -13.90 6.98
CA SER A 366 24.34 -15.03 7.40
C SER A 366 24.36 -15.23 8.92
N ALA A 367 25.49 -15.01 9.59
CA ALA A 367 25.55 -15.03 11.06
C ALA A 367 24.75 -13.91 11.72
N ALA A 368 24.74 -12.71 11.12
CA ALA A 368 23.85 -11.64 11.56
C ALA A 368 22.38 -12.00 11.33
N ILE A 369 22.02 -12.56 10.17
CA ILE A 369 20.66 -13.03 9.86
C ILE A 369 20.21 -14.09 10.88
N TYR A 370 21.08 -15.05 11.22
CA TYR A 370 20.79 -16.10 12.19
C TYR A 370 20.46 -15.53 13.57
N ASN A 371 21.14 -14.47 14.01
CA ASN A 371 20.84 -13.80 15.28
C ASN A 371 19.47 -13.08 15.26
N LEU A 372 19.05 -12.54 14.11
CA LEU A 372 17.72 -11.95 13.93
C LEU A 372 16.61 -12.99 13.76
N TYR A 373 16.97 -14.24 13.47
CA TYR A 373 16.01 -15.32 13.31
C TYR A 373 15.11 -15.51 14.54
N GLY A 374 15.60 -15.18 15.73
CA GLY A 374 14.84 -15.27 16.99
C GLY A 374 13.52 -14.48 17.00
N PHE A 375 13.33 -13.53 16.07
CA PHE A 375 12.07 -12.80 15.90
C PHE A 375 10.98 -13.58 15.15
N PHE A 376 11.32 -14.71 14.54
CA PHE A 376 10.42 -15.48 13.69
C PHE A 376 10.15 -16.87 14.27
N THR A 377 8.95 -17.38 14.00
CA THR A 377 8.51 -18.71 14.44
C THR A 377 8.61 -19.76 13.34
N GLU A 378 8.63 -19.30 12.09
CA GLU A 378 8.70 -20.11 10.88
C GLU A 378 10.05 -20.82 10.76
N GLU A 379 10.12 -21.90 9.98
CA GLU A 379 11.37 -22.64 9.72
C GLU A 379 12.23 -22.02 8.60
N LYS A 380 11.60 -21.19 7.78
CA LYS A 380 12.23 -20.44 6.70
C LYS A 380 11.69 -19.01 6.70
N ILE A 381 12.57 -18.05 6.46
CA ILE A 381 12.20 -16.63 6.36
C ILE A 381 12.65 -16.05 5.02
N PRO A 382 11.79 -15.25 4.35
CA PRO A 382 12.20 -14.52 3.16
C PRO A 382 13.27 -13.47 3.47
N LEU A 383 14.32 -13.43 2.66
CA LEU A 383 15.30 -12.35 2.61
C LEU A 383 15.15 -11.55 1.33
N LEU A 384 15.17 -10.22 1.45
CA LEU A 384 15.27 -9.30 0.31
C LEU A 384 16.57 -8.52 0.44
N ILE A 385 17.56 -8.80 -0.41
CA ILE A 385 18.91 -8.24 -0.28
C ILE A 385 19.15 -7.22 -1.39
N TYR A 386 19.56 -6.02 -1.00
CA TYR A 386 19.97 -4.92 -1.87
C TYR A 386 21.45 -4.58 -1.59
N PRO A 387 22.27 -4.32 -2.61
CA PRO A 387 21.93 -4.41 -4.03
C PRO A 387 21.75 -5.87 -4.49
N SER A 388 21.02 -6.07 -5.59
CA SER A 388 20.63 -7.41 -6.04
C SER A 388 21.80 -8.29 -6.50
N ASP A 389 22.96 -7.72 -6.79
CA ASP A 389 24.17 -8.42 -7.19
C ASP A 389 25.01 -8.92 -6.00
N TYR A 390 24.63 -8.61 -4.76
CA TYR A 390 25.37 -9.06 -3.58
C TYR A 390 25.51 -10.59 -3.54
N LEU A 391 24.41 -11.34 -3.68
CA LEU A 391 24.47 -12.81 -3.60
C LEU A 391 25.36 -13.42 -4.69
N SER A 392 25.25 -12.94 -5.93
CA SER A 392 26.07 -13.43 -7.04
C SER A 392 27.54 -13.07 -6.85
N SER A 393 27.86 -11.89 -6.30
CA SER A 393 29.23 -11.52 -5.93
C SER A 393 29.86 -12.45 -4.88
N GLN A 394 29.03 -13.08 -4.04
CA GLN A 394 29.45 -14.03 -3.00
C GLN A 394 29.36 -15.50 -3.47
N ASN A 395 29.09 -15.76 -4.75
CA ASN A 395 28.83 -17.10 -5.30
C ASN A 395 27.67 -17.85 -4.62
N ILE A 396 26.67 -17.11 -4.12
CA ILE A 396 25.44 -17.68 -3.57
C ILE A 396 24.36 -17.64 -4.65
N ALA A 397 23.67 -18.77 -4.85
CA ALA A 397 22.58 -18.85 -5.81
C ALA A 397 21.41 -17.97 -5.36
N GLU A 398 21.01 -17.02 -6.21
CA GLU A 398 19.75 -16.30 -6.05
C GLU A 398 18.60 -17.18 -6.54
N GLU A 399 17.47 -17.18 -5.82
CA GLU A 399 16.28 -17.92 -6.27
C GLU A 399 15.51 -17.12 -7.33
N LYS A 400 15.39 -15.81 -7.12
CA LYS A 400 14.67 -14.85 -7.99
C LYS A 400 14.99 -13.42 -7.58
N GLN A 401 14.50 -12.47 -8.36
CA GLN A 401 14.57 -11.06 -8.05
C GLN A 401 13.17 -10.47 -7.83
N TYR A 402 13.10 -9.47 -6.96
CA TYR A 402 11.92 -8.61 -6.81
C TYR A 402 12.31 -7.17 -7.08
N ALA A 403 11.63 -6.54 -8.03
CA ALA A 403 11.59 -5.09 -8.13
C ALA A 403 10.57 -4.56 -7.12
N LEU A 404 11.01 -3.60 -6.30
CA LEU A 404 10.13 -2.74 -5.52
C LEU A 404 9.96 -1.43 -6.28
N TRP A 405 8.74 -1.21 -6.78
CA TRP A 405 8.34 0.10 -7.29
C TRP A 405 7.74 0.93 -6.20
N ILE A 406 8.11 2.20 -6.13
CA ILE A 406 7.61 3.17 -5.16
C ILE A 406 7.16 4.43 -5.90
N LEU A 407 6.04 5.00 -5.47
CA LEU A 407 5.49 6.26 -5.96
C LEU A 407 5.30 7.23 -4.80
N GLN A 408 5.84 8.44 -4.93
CA GLN A 408 5.57 9.53 -4.00
C GLN A 408 4.30 10.29 -4.41
N LEU A 409 3.24 10.12 -3.64
CA LEU A 409 1.89 10.49 -4.06
C LEU A 409 1.66 11.99 -4.11
N ARG A 410 2.29 12.75 -3.21
CA ARG A 410 2.17 14.21 -3.18
C ARG A 410 2.58 14.90 -4.49
N TYR A 411 3.52 14.32 -5.24
CA TYR A 411 4.12 14.98 -6.41
C TYR A 411 3.93 14.22 -7.72
N ALA A 412 3.56 12.94 -7.67
CA ALA A 412 3.54 12.06 -8.84
C ALA A 412 2.24 11.26 -9.01
N SER A 413 1.25 11.47 -8.15
CA SER A 413 -0.06 10.80 -8.26
C SER A 413 -0.74 11.12 -9.59
N ASP A 414 -0.76 12.40 -9.99
CA ASP A 414 -1.40 12.82 -11.25
C ASP A 414 -0.64 12.30 -12.48
N ASP A 415 0.70 12.34 -12.43
CA ASP A 415 1.57 11.76 -13.48
C ASP A 415 1.24 10.27 -13.69
N TYR A 416 1.09 9.52 -12.59
CA TYR A 416 0.74 8.10 -12.65
C TYR A 416 -0.69 7.87 -13.15
N LEU A 417 -1.66 8.69 -12.72
CA LEU A 417 -3.04 8.61 -13.18
C LEU A 417 -3.13 8.84 -14.69
N ILE A 418 -2.45 9.87 -15.22
CA ILE A 418 -2.39 10.17 -16.65
C ILE A 418 -1.75 9.01 -17.43
N TYR A 419 -0.62 8.47 -16.91
CA TYR A 419 0.03 7.31 -17.51
C TYR A 419 -0.92 6.12 -17.59
N MET A 420 -1.63 5.81 -16.51
CA MET A 420 -2.57 4.69 -16.46
C MET A 420 -3.75 4.90 -17.42
N ASP A 421 -4.31 6.10 -17.50
CA ASP A 421 -5.36 6.41 -18.47
C ASP A 421 -4.91 6.21 -19.92
N SER A 422 -3.68 6.62 -20.25
CA SER A 422 -3.10 6.37 -21.56
C SER A 422 -2.92 4.87 -21.85
N LEU A 423 -2.44 4.12 -20.85
CA LEU A 423 -2.21 2.69 -20.94
C LEU A 423 -3.52 1.91 -21.14
N MET A 424 -4.60 2.35 -20.50
CA MET A 424 -5.92 1.76 -20.61
C MET A 424 -6.60 2.05 -21.95
N LYS A 425 -6.49 3.29 -22.48
CA LYS A 425 -7.03 3.66 -23.81
C LYS A 425 -6.39 2.86 -24.94
N LEU A 426 -5.08 2.58 -24.86
CA LEU A 426 -4.35 1.77 -25.84
C LEU A 426 -4.82 0.30 -25.88
N ASN A 427 -5.45 -0.20 -24.82
CA ASN A 427 -5.93 -1.59 -24.72
C ASN A 427 -7.41 -1.76 -25.11
N THR A 428 -8.17 -0.66 -25.26
CA THR A 428 -9.57 -0.67 -25.72
C THR A 428 -9.72 -0.44 -27.23
N GLY A 429 -8.62 -0.12 -27.93
CA GLY A 429 -8.60 0.06 -29.37
C GLY A 429 -8.30 -1.24 -30.12
N LYS A 430 -9.24 -2.20 -30.13
CA LYS A 430 -9.42 -3.22 -31.18
C LYS A 430 -10.86 -3.70 -31.21
#